data_AF-F9Q1D2-F1
#
_entry.id   AF-F9Q1D2-F1
#
_cell.length_a   1.000
_cell.length_b   1.000
_cell.length_c   1.000
_cell.angle_alpha   90.00
_cell.angle_beta   90.00
_cell.angle_gamma   90.00
#
_symmetry.space_group_name_H-M   'P 1'
#
loop_
_entity.id
_entity.type
_entity.pdbx_description
1 polymer ?
#
loop_
_entity_poly.entity_id
_entity_poly.type
_entity_poly.pdbx_seq_one_letter_code
_entity_poly.pdbx_strand_id
1 'polypeptide(L)'
;MLDGQVLDVRPYTGDYHAQFDPSVIDDAISCWKDAPIAYGLDIGVTRDGRTLVVEVNDGYALGNYGLSPLNSINFHKARWKEMVKPYFEKNDIFTMPENENISF
;
A
#
# COMPACT_ATOMS: atom_id res chain seq x y z
N MET A 1 0.64 -3.23 -0.70
CA MET A 1 1.75 -2.94 -1.63
C MET A 1 2.35 -1.58 -1.30
N LEU A 2 3.67 -1.46 -1.26
CA LEU A 2 4.37 -0.18 -1.12
C LEU A 2 5.51 -0.15 -2.14
N ASP A 3 5.51 0.86 -3.01
CA ASP A 3 6.54 1.09 -4.02
C ASP A 3 6.83 -0.16 -4.88
N GLY A 4 5.76 -0.78 -5.38
CA GLY A 4 5.84 -2.01 -6.17
C GLY A 4 6.22 -3.27 -5.39
N GLN A 5 6.31 -3.22 -4.05
CA GLN A 5 6.66 -4.37 -3.21
C GLN A 5 5.47 -4.86 -2.38
N VAL A 6 5.39 -6.18 -2.22
CA VAL A 6 4.46 -6.83 -1.31
C VAL A 6 5.00 -6.70 0.12
N LEU A 7 4.32 -5.93 0.97
CA LEU A 7 4.71 -5.77 2.38
C LEU A 7 4.27 -6.94 3.25
N ASP A 8 3.09 -7.49 2.96
CA ASP A 8 2.45 -8.56 3.73
C ASP A 8 1.29 -9.14 2.91
N VAL A 9 0.93 -10.40 3.16
CA VAL A 9 -0.24 -11.08 2.60
C VAL A 9 -0.88 -11.92 3.69
N ARG A 10 -2.18 -11.76 3.90
CA ARG A 10 -2.90 -12.45 5.00
C ARG A 10 -4.24 -13.00 4.54
N PRO A 11 -4.65 -14.17 5.06
CA PRO A 11 -6.02 -14.63 4.91
C PRO A 11 -6.99 -13.64 5.55
N TYR A 12 -8.00 -13.21 4.78
CA TYR A 12 -9.06 -12.33 5.28
C TYR A 12 -10.29 -13.13 5.74
N THR A 13 -10.78 -14.02 4.89
CA THR A 13 -11.92 -14.90 5.14
C THR A 13 -11.86 -16.14 4.24
N GLY A 14 -12.75 -17.10 4.46
CA GLY A 14 -12.84 -18.34 3.68
C GLY A 14 -12.02 -19.50 4.26
N ASP A 15 -11.72 -20.48 3.41
CA ASP A 15 -10.93 -21.66 3.79
C ASP A 15 -9.45 -21.29 3.96
N TYR A 16 -8.93 -21.40 5.18
CA TYR A 16 -7.53 -21.07 5.47
C TYR A 16 -6.53 -22.07 4.87
N HIS A 17 -7.00 -23.21 4.36
CA HIS A 17 -6.18 -24.14 3.58
C HIS A 17 -6.01 -23.71 2.12
N ALA A 18 -6.88 -22.81 1.61
CA ALA A 18 -6.76 -22.33 0.24
C ALA A 18 -5.40 -21.65 0.03
N GLN A 19 -4.74 -22.00 -1.06
CA GLN A 19 -3.48 -21.40 -1.48
C GLN A 19 -3.74 -20.55 -2.71
N PHE A 20 -3.32 -19.29 -2.67
CA PHE A 20 -3.33 -18.44 -3.85
C PHE A 20 -2.08 -18.71 -4.70
N ASP A 21 -2.18 -18.42 -5.99
CA ASP A 21 -1.05 -18.40 -6.92
C ASP A 21 -0.38 -17.02 -6.83
N PRO A 22 0.87 -16.93 -6.31
CA PRO A 22 1.55 -15.65 -6.14
C PRO A 22 1.85 -14.96 -7.48
N SER A 23 1.97 -15.71 -8.58
CA SER A 23 2.28 -15.14 -9.89
C SER A 23 1.21 -14.15 -10.38
N VAL A 24 -0.05 -14.36 -9.98
CA VAL A 24 -1.15 -13.44 -10.30
C VAL A 24 -0.97 -12.08 -9.61
N ILE A 25 -0.42 -12.07 -8.40
CA ILE A 25 -0.12 -10.83 -7.65
C ILE A 25 1.07 -10.12 -8.28
N ASP A 26 2.13 -10.88 -8.60
CA ASP A 26 3.32 -10.36 -9.27
C ASP A 26 2.96 -9.74 -10.63
N ASP A 27 2.12 -10.42 -11.41
CA ASP A 27 1.61 -9.94 -12.69
C ASP A 27 0.76 -8.68 -12.52
N ALA A 28 -0.13 -8.63 -11.53
CA ALA A 28 -0.95 -7.44 -11.24
C ALA A 28 -0.11 -6.22 -10.87
N ILE A 29 0.92 -6.39 -10.04
CA ILE A 29 1.88 -5.32 -9.71
C ILE A 29 2.64 -4.91 -10.97
N SER A 30 3.11 -5.89 -11.76
CA SER A 30 3.96 -5.62 -12.91
C SER A 30 3.19 -4.91 -14.03
N CYS A 31 1.90 -5.17 -14.21
CA CYS A 31 1.12 -4.61 -15.31
C CYS A 31 0.62 -3.19 -15.02
N TRP A 32 0.42 -2.83 -13.75
CA TRP A 32 -0.11 -1.52 -13.35
C TRP A 32 1.01 -0.50 -13.11
N LYS A 33 1.53 0.07 -14.21
CA LYS A 33 2.72 0.94 -14.20
C LYS A 33 2.52 2.29 -13.51
N ASP A 34 1.29 2.78 -13.44
CA ASP A 34 0.90 4.07 -12.85
C ASP A 34 0.08 3.89 -11.57
N ALA A 35 0.23 2.74 -10.89
CA ALA A 35 -0.37 2.50 -9.59
C ALA A 35 0.07 3.55 -8.56
N PRO A 36 -0.79 3.89 -7.57
CA PRO A 36 -0.37 4.68 -6.41
C PRO A 36 0.84 4.04 -5.71
N ILE A 37 1.69 4.85 -5.09
CA ILE A 37 2.87 4.34 -4.35
C ILE A 37 2.48 3.38 -3.21
N ALA A 38 1.26 3.46 -2.68
CA ALA A 38 0.75 2.52 -1.69
C ALA A 38 -0.74 2.20 -1.92
N TYR A 39 -1.07 0.91 -1.94
CA TYR A 39 -2.42 0.38 -2.16
C TYR A 39 -2.59 -1.03 -1.59
N GLY A 40 -3.83 -1.47 -1.39
CA GLY A 40 -4.21 -2.83 -1.03
C GLY A 40 -4.78 -3.59 -2.23
N LEU A 41 -4.57 -4.91 -2.26
CA LEU A 41 -5.20 -5.83 -3.21
C LEU A 41 -5.96 -6.89 -2.42
N ASP A 42 -7.22 -7.09 -2.76
CA ASP A 42 -7.98 -8.23 -2.28
C ASP A 42 -7.91 -9.35 -3.31
N ILE A 43 -7.44 -10.51 -2.87
CA ILE A 43 -7.19 -11.67 -3.71
C ILE A 43 -8.18 -12.77 -3.35
N GLY A 44 -8.86 -13.31 -4.36
CA GLY A 44 -9.81 -14.40 -4.23
C GLY A 44 -9.28 -15.68 -4.85
N VAL A 45 -9.49 -16.81 -4.17
CA VAL A 45 -9.29 -18.15 -4.74
C VAL A 45 -10.67 -18.76 -5.01
N THR A 46 -10.91 -19.14 -6.27
CA THR A 46 -12.18 -19.73 -6.69
C THR A 46 -12.25 -21.22 -6.34
N ARG A 47 -13.45 -21.80 -6.38
CA ARG A 47 -13.66 -23.24 -6.11
C ARG A 47 -12.87 -24.16 -7.05
N ASP A 48 -12.62 -23.72 -8.28
CA ASP A 48 -11.80 -24.42 -9.27
C ASP A 48 -10.30 -24.07 -9.18
N GLY A 49 -9.86 -23.39 -8.12
CA GLY A 49 -8.45 -23.15 -7.80
C GLY A 49 -7.80 -21.97 -8.52
N ARG A 50 -8.57 -21.13 -9.23
CA ARG A 50 -8.01 -19.93 -9.86
C ARG A 50 -7.83 -18.81 -8.84
N THR A 51 -6.75 -18.05 -8.99
CA THR A 51 -6.48 -16.85 -8.20
C THR A 51 -6.86 -15.62 -9.02
N LEU A 52 -7.61 -14.70 -8.42
CA LEU A 52 -8.13 -13.49 -9.07
C LEU A 52 -7.91 -12.28 -8.18
N VAL A 53 -7.61 -11.13 -8.78
CA VAL A 53 -7.75 -9.83 -8.11
C VAL A 53 -9.24 -9.50 -8.06
N VAL A 54 -9.76 -9.28 -6.86
CA VAL A 54 -11.19 -9.01 -6.61
C VAL A 54 -11.43 -7.52 -6.45
N GLU A 55 -10.59 -6.84 -5.68
CA GLU A 55 -10.72 -5.43 -5.37
C GLU A 55 -9.34 -4.78 -5.20
N VAL A 56 -9.29 -3.48 -5.43
CA VAL A 56 -8.11 -2.64 -5.24
C VAL A 56 -8.50 -1.44 -4.38
N ASN A 57 -7.77 -1.25 -3.29
CA ASN A 57 -8.05 -0.20 -2.31
C ASN A 57 -6.91 0.83 -2.29
N ASP A 58 -7.25 2.12 -2.34
CA ASP A 58 -6.27 3.20 -2.19
C ASP A 58 -5.65 3.15 -0.77
N GLY A 59 -4.32 3.31 -0.68
CA GLY A 59 -3.61 3.28 0.58
C GLY A 59 -3.93 4.44 1.54
N TYR A 60 -4.61 5.50 1.09
CA TYR A 60 -4.92 6.67 1.93
C TYR A 60 -5.76 6.33 3.17
N ALA A 61 -6.73 5.43 3.03
CA ALA A 61 -7.69 5.07 4.07
C ALA A 61 -7.69 3.56 4.37
N LEU A 62 -6.61 2.86 4.03
CA LEU A 62 -6.52 1.42 4.23
C LEU A 62 -6.32 1.10 5.71
N GLY A 63 -7.11 0.19 6.26
CA GLY A 63 -6.91 -0.29 7.63
C GLY A 63 -5.52 -0.92 7.82
N ASN A 64 -5.07 -1.06 9.08
CA ASN A 64 -3.75 -1.65 9.36
C ASN A 64 -3.67 -3.14 9.00
N TYR A 65 -4.79 -3.87 9.11
CA TYR A 65 -4.90 -5.33 8.87
C TYR A 65 -3.77 -6.17 9.49
N GLY A 66 -3.22 -5.70 10.62
CA GLY A 66 -2.18 -6.36 11.39
C GLY A 66 -0.75 -6.16 10.87
N LEU A 67 -0.51 -5.28 9.89
CA LEU A 67 0.83 -4.81 9.54
C LEU A 67 1.57 -4.31 10.79
N SER A 68 2.91 -4.44 10.78
CA SER A 68 3.74 -3.88 11.84
C SER A 68 3.55 -2.35 11.89
N PRO A 69 3.62 -1.73 13.08
CA PRO A 69 3.41 -0.28 13.19
C PRO A 69 4.31 0.54 12.27
N LEU A 70 5.58 0.14 12.12
CA LEU A 70 6.52 0.83 11.23
C LEU A 70 6.14 0.69 9.75
N ASN A 71 5.75 -0.50 9.31
CA ASN A 71 5.30 -0.71 7.92
C ASN A 71 4.02 0.09 7.64
N SER A 72 3.10 0.12 8.59
CA SER A 72 1.85 0.88 8.49
C SER A 72 2.09 2.38 8.36
N ILE A 73 2.95 2.94 9.20
CA ILE A 73 3.30 4.37 9.17
C ILE A 73 4.00 4.71 7.84
N ASN A 74 4.96 3.89 7.40
CA ASN A 74 5.67 4.13 6.15
C ASN A 74 4.74 4.05 4.93
N PHE A 75 3.81 3.09 4.92
CA PHE A 75 2.79 2.92 3.88
C PHE A 75 1.90 4.17 3.75
N HIS A 76 1.27 4.60 4.85
CA HIS A 76 0.37 5.76 4.83
C HIS A 76 1.12 7.07 4.55
N LYS A 77 2.32 7.23 5.13
CA LYS A 77 3.16 8.40 4.87
C LYS A 77 3.57 8.51 3.41
N ALA A 78 3.92 7.40 2.77
CA ALA A 78 4.27 7.39 1.35
C ALA A 78 3.07 7.81 0.48
N ARG A 79 1.90 7.20 0.71
CA ARG A 79 0.69 7.55 -0.05
C ARG A 79 0.27 9.00 0.16
N TRP A 80 0.28 9.48 1.40
CA TRP A 80 -0.04 10.89 1.70
C TRP A 80 0.91 11.84 0.97
N LYS A 81 2.23 11.59 1.04
CA LYS A 81 3.23 12.40 0.34
C LYS A 81 2.98 12.45 -1.18
N GLU A 82 2.66 11.32 -1.79
CA GLU A 82 2.33 11.25 -3.21
C GLU A 82 1.12 12.12 -3.55
N MET A 83 0.03 12.01 -2.78
CA MET A 83 -1.20 12.78 -3.02
C MET A 83 -0.99 14.29 -2.91
N VAL A 84 -0.23 14.74 -1.91
CA VAL A 84 -0.05 16.18 -1.64
C VAL A 84 1.06 16.82 -2.46
N LYS A 85 1.93 16.02 -3.10
CA LYS A 85 3.06 16.52 -3.90
C LYS A 85 2.66 17.60 -4.92
N PRO A 86 1.61 17.43 -5.75
CA PRO A 86 1.24 18.44 -6.74
C PRO A 86 0.81 19.79 -6.14
N TYR A 87 0.31 19.78 -4.90
CA TYR A 87 -0.05 21.00 -4.18
C TYR A 87 1.21 21.73 -3.72
N PHE A 88 2.12 21.03 -3.04
CA PHE A 88 3.33 21.64 -2.48
C PHE A 88 4.39 22.02 -3.53
N GLU A 89 4.34 21.45 -4.74
CA GLU A 89 5.18 21.90 -5.86
C GLU A 89 4.77 23.26 -6.43
N LYS A 90 3.54 23.72 -6.15
CA LYS A 90 2.96 24.93 -6.76
C LYS A 90 2.65 26.04 -5.79
N ASN A 91 2.72 25.77 -4.49
CA ASN A 91 2.31 26.71 -3.44
C ASN A 91 3.46 26.94 -2.47
N ASP A 92 3.54 28.17 -1.95
CA ASP A 92 4.48 28.50 -0.89
C ASP A 92 4.19 27.66 0.36
N ILE A 93 5.25 27.12 0.94
CA ILE A 93 5.17 26.26 2.11
C ILE A 93 5.70 27.06 3.29
N PHE A 94 4.95 27.06 4.39
CA PHE A 94 5.49 27.56 5.65
C PHE A 94 6.63 26.64 6.09
N THR A 95 7.86 27.14 6.03
CA THR A 95 9.03 26.48 6.58
C THR A 95 9.21 26.93 8.02
N MET A 96 9.24 25.96 8.94
CA MET A 96 9.69 26.26 10.29
C MET A 96 11.17 26.61 10.22
N PRO A 97 11.62 27.75 10.80
CA PRO A 97 13.04 28.04 10.89
C PRO A 97 13.73 26.90 11.66
N GLU A 98 14.90 26.46 11.17
CA GLU A 98 15.71 25.50 11.90
C GLU A 98 16.10 26.12 13.24
N ASN A 99 15.54 25.60 14.33
CA ASN A 99 16.01 25.94 15.66
C ASN A 99 17.33 25.19 15.86
N GLU A 100 18.47 25.90 15.90
CA GLU A 100 19.80 25.34 16.17
C GLU A 100 19.94 24.60 17.53
N ASN A 101 18.86 24.43 18.32
CA ASN A 101 18.92 23.95 19.69
C ASN A 101 17.80 22.95 20.09
N ILE A 102 17.42 22.02 19.22
CA ILE A 102 16.60 20.88 19.65
C ILE A 102 17.28 19.57 19.26
N SER A 103 18.11 19.07 20.16
CA SER A 103 18.57 17.68 20.17
C SER A 103 17.46 16.79 20.75
N PHE A 104 17.00 15.81 19.98
CA PHE A 104 16.29 14.64 20.52
C PHE A 104 17.29 13.53 20.83
#